data_AF-A0A7W0NTV0-F1
#
_entry.id   AF-A0A7W0NTV0-F1
#
_cell.length_a   1.000
_cell.length_b   1.000
_cell.length_c   1.000
_cell.angle_alpha   90.00
_cell.angle_beta   90.00
_cell.angle_gamma   90.00
#
_symmetry.space_group_name_H-M   'P 1'
#
loop_
_entity.id
_entity.type
_entity.pdbx_description
1 polymer ?
#
loop_
_entity_poly.entity_id
_entity_poly.type
_entity_poly.pdbx_seq_one_letter_code
_entity_poly.pdbx_strand_id
1 'polypeptide(L)' 'MSTFAQSFTADLVITNANVRTMNSAQKQARSIAVLGDKIVAIGSDADTRSLIG' A
#
# COMPACT_ATOMS: atom_id res chain seq x y z
N MET A 1 -3.52 -7.03 -26.17
CA MET A 1 -4.33 -6.11 -25.33
C MET A 1 -3.38 -5.45 -24.35
N SER A 2 -3.07 -4.17 -24.53
CA SER A 2 -2.18 -3.43 -23.64
C SER A 2 -3.04 -2.78 -22.55
N THR A 3 -2.89 -3.22 -21.29
CA THR A 3 -3.54 -2.58 -20.14
C THR A 3 -2.82 -1.27 -19.85
N PHE A 4 -3.52 -0.15 -19.93
CA PHE A 4 -3.02 1.14 -19.43
C PHE A 4 -3.12 1.11 -17.90
N ALA A 5 -1.98 0.90 -17.22
CA ALA A 5 -1.92 1.08 -15.78
C ALA A 5 -1.91 2.59 -15.48
N GLN A 6 -3.02 3.13 -15.02
CA GLN A 6 -3.06 4.49 -14.50
C GLN A 6 -2.19 4.53 -13.24
N SER A 7 -1.04 5.22 -13.33
CA SER A 7 -0.21 5.47 -12.16
C SER A 7 -0.91 6.52 -11.31
N PHE A 8 -1.12 6.20 -10.03
CA PHE A 8 -1.69 7.11 -9.05
C PHE A 8 -0.78 7.16 -7.82
N THR A 9 -0.74 8.33 -7.20
CA THR A 9 -0.04 8.56 -5.94
C THR A 9 -1.04 8.41 -4.80
N ALA A 10 -0.61 7.85 -3.68
CA ALA A 10 -1.43 7.79 -2.47
C ALA A 10 -1.38 9.14 -1.73
N ASP A 11 -2.45 9.46 -1.00
CA ASP A 11 -2.49 10.67 -0.14
C ASP A 11 -1.62 10.49 1.11
N LEU A 12 -1.50 9.25 1.59
CA LEU A 12 -0.68 8.87 2.73
C LEU A 12 -0.02 7.52 2.48
N VAL A 13 1.30 7.46 2.71
CA VAL A 13 2.05 6.21 2.78
C VAL A 13 2.78 6.13 4.11
N ILE A 14 2.53 5.08 4.88
CA ILE A 14 3.26 4.76 6.10
C ILE A 14 4.23 3.63 5.76
N THR A 15 5.52 3.82 6.03
CA THR A 15 6.58 2.84 5.78
C THR A 15 7.36 2.54 7.05
N ASN A 16 8.17 1.47 7.03
CA ASN A 16 8.98 1.02 8.16
C ASN A 16 8.15 0.78 9.45
N ALA A 17 6.85 0.51 9.31
CA ALA A 17 5.94 0.32 10.42
C ALA A 17 5.91 -1.16 10.87
N ASN A 18 5.32 -1.41 12.04
CA ASN A 18 4.86 -2.74 12.43
C ASN A 18 3.34 -2.77 12.34
N VAL A 19 2.82 -3.14 11.16
CA VAL A 19 1.38 -3.11 10.88
C VAL A 19 0.80 -4.48 11.19
N ARG A 20 -0.10 -4.55 12.18
CA ARG A 20 -0.91 -5.74 12.48
C ARG A 20 -2.21 -5.68 11.67
N THR A 21 -2.42 -6.65 10.80
CA THR A 21 -3.67 -6.79 10.05
C THR A 21 -4.52 -7.93 10.64
N MET A 22 -5.83 -7.88 10.42
CA MET A 22 -6.75 -8.98 10.74
C MET A 22 -6.95 -9.94 9.57
N ASN A 23 -6.22 -9.77 8.46
CA ASN A 23 -6.19 -10.74 7.38
C ASN A 23 -5.47 -12.01 7.87
N SER A 24 -6.18 -13.14 7.86
CA SER A 24 -5.63 -14.42 8.31
C SER A 24 -4.42 -14.87 7.49
N ALA A 25 -4.37 -14.53 6.20
CA ALA A 25 -3.28 -14.87 5.28
C ALA A 25 -2.05 -13.96 5.44
N GLN A 26 -2.24 -12.71 5.89
CA GLN A 26 -1.15 -11.74 6.04
C GLN A 26 -1.36 -10.89 7.30
N LYS A 27 -1.09 -11.49 8.46
CA LYS A 27 -1.31 -10.83 9.77
C LYS A 27 -0.35 -9.68 10.04
N GLN A 28 0.78 -9.59 9.34
CA GLN A 28 1.78 -8.54 9.54
C GLN A 28 2.15 -7.90 8.20
N ALA A 29 2.42 -6.59 8.23
CA ALA A 29 2.93 -5.81 7.11
C ALA A 29 3.90 -4.73 7.63
N ARG A 30 4.68 -4.15 6.71
CA ARG A 30 5.67 -3.10 6.99
C ARG A 30 5.24 -1.74 6.44
N SER A 31 4.32 -1.72 5.48
CA SER A 31 3.80 -0.51 4.87
C SER A 31 2.30 -0.58 4.56
N ILE A 32 1.70 0.60 4.46
CA ILE A 32 0.31 0.79 4.05
C ILE A 32 0.18 2.10 3.26
N ALA A 33 -0.59 2.07 2.18
CA ALA A 33 -0.92 3.24 1.37
C ALA A 33 -2.43 3.49 1.38
N VAL A 34 -2.82 4.75 1.56
CA VAL A 34 -4.20 5.21 1.64
C VAL A 34 -4.46 6.27 0.58
N LEU A 35 -5.58 6.13 -0.13
CA LEU A 35 -6.11 7.11 -1.07
C LEU A 35 -7.55 7.42 -0.66
N GLY A 36 -7.82 8.69 -0.32
CA GLY A 36 -9.08 9.12 0.27
C GLY A 36 -9.41 8.33 1.53
N ASP A 37 -10.50 7.57 1.47
CA ASP A 37 -11.03 6.75 2.57
C ASP A 37 -10.61 5.26 2.48
N LYS A 38 -9.72 4.89 1.56
CA LYS A 38 -9.44 3.48 1.24
C LYS A 38 -7.97 3.12 1.36
N ILE A 39 -7.72 1.94 1.91
CA ILE A 39 -6.43 1.27 1.83
C ILE A 39 -6.29 0.70 0.42
N VAL A 40 -5.32 1.21 -0.33
CA VAL A 40 -5.08 0.81 -1.73
C VAL A 40 -3.92 -0.17 -1.88
N ALA A 41 -3.02 -0.22 -0.90
CA ALA A 41 -1.96 -1.23 -0.82
C ALA A 41 -1.52 -1.49 0.63
N ILE A 42 -1.13 -2.72 0.93
CA ILE A 42 -0.56 -3.15 2.21
C ILE A 42 0.46 -4.26 1.97
N GLY A 43 1.67 -4.12 2.53
CA GLY A 43 2.73 -5.08 2.26
C GLY A 43 4.09 -4.69 2.83
N SER A 44 5.14 -4.93 2.07
CA SER A 44 6.50 -4.47 2.34
C SER A 44 6.68 -3.01 1.90
N ASP A 45 7.73 -2.35 2.41
CA ASP A 45 8.06 -0.97 2.00
C ASP A 45 8.28 -0.84 0.49
N ALA A 46 8.71 -1.92 -0.17
CA ALA A 46 8.86 -1.97 -1.63
C ALA A 46 7.51 -1.94 -2.36
N ASP A 47 6.50 -2.61 -1.82
CA ASP A 47 5.18 -2.75 -2.46
C ASP A 47 4.43 -1.42 -2.54
N THR A 48 4.66 -0.51 -1.59
CA THR A 48 4.02 0.82 -1.57
C THR A 48 4.90 1.94 -2.13
N ARG A 49 6.15 1.65 -2.50
CA ARG A 49 7.14 2.69 -2.88
C ARG A 49 6.73 3.49 -4.10
N SER A 50 6.11 2.84 -5.09
CA SER A 50 5.64 3.48 -6.33
C SER A 50 4.45 4.43 -6.12
N LEU A 51 3.83 4.41 -4.94
CA LEU A 51 2.68 5.24 -4.59
C LEU A 51 3.08 6.53 -3.85
N ILE A 52 4.39 6.74 -3.63
CA ILE A 52 4.94 7.97 -3.05
C ILE A 52 5.19 8.97 -4.19
N GLY A 53 4.82 10.24 -3.97
CA GLY A 53 4.98 11.34 -4.93
C GLY A 53 6.41 11.79 -5.14
#